data_AF-A0A6N4QBL4-F1
#
_entry.id   AF-A0A6N4QBL4-F1
#
_cell.length_a   1.000
_cell.length_b   1.000
_cell.length_c   1.000
_cell.angle_alpha   90.00
_cell.angle_beta   90.00
_cell.angle_gamma   90.00
#
_symmetry.space_group_name_H-M   'P 1'
#
loop_
_entity.id
_entity.type
_entity.pdbx_description
1 polymer ?
#
loop_
_entity_poly.entity_id
_entity_poly.type
_entity_poly.pdbx_seq_one_letter_code
_entity_poly.pdbx_strand_id
1 'polypeptide(L)'
;MDKELYTRWDDKKNLITTRLSGLITETEVKQWKEELEKTFTELPQGTKFKIFVNLHGFSPASMSAHKMYREIIPLLLSKYNWRIGYLDLFDEAKDLKLTSENGMECLAAVHCHHDSYKINEYEKKFGKDSEHFWDDPEKSAAWIESYSISAN
;
A
#
# COMPACT_ATOMS: atom_id res chain seq x y z
N MET A 1 -11.25 12.42 -14.12
CA MET A 1 -11.08 11.06 -13.56
C MET A 1 -12.21 10.83 -12.60
N ASP A 2 -12.86 9.68 -12.71
CA ASP A 2 -13.85 9.26 -11.73
C ASP A 2 -13.16 8.97 -10.40
N LYS A 3 -13.86 9.27 -9.32
CA LYS A 3 -13.37 9.01 -7.97
C LYS A 3 -13.50 7.52 -7.70
N GLU A 4 -12.41 6.89 -7.30
CA GLU A 4 -12.40 5.47 -6.93
C GLU A 4 -11.86 5.29 -5.52
N LEU A 5 -12.57 4.48 -4.75
CA LEU A 5 -12.23 4.12 -3.38
C LEU A 5 -12.60 2.65 -3.17
N TYR A 6 -11.61 1.78 -3.01
CA TYR A 6 -11.87 0.39 -2.63
C TYR A 6 -10.62 -0.31 -2.07
N THR A 7 -10.84 -1.42 -1.36
CA THR A 7 -9.85 -2.45 -1.06
C THR A 7 -10.44 -3.83 -1.36
N ARG A 8 -9.68 -4.68 -2.06
CA ARG A 8 -10.12 -6.02 -2.46
C ARG A 8 -9.04 -7.05 -2.16
N TRP A 9 -9.48 -8.22 -1.73
CA TRP A 9 -8.67 -9.41 -1.60
C TRP A 9 -8.96 -10.39 -2.73
N ASP A 10 -7.92 -10.84 -3.45
CA ASP A 10 -7.94 -11.95 -4.38
C ASP A 10 -7.18 -13.12 -3.75
N ASP A 11 -7.94 -14.10 -3.25
CA ASP A 11 -7.43 -15.29 -2.56
C ASP A 11 -6.59 -16.19 -3.48
N LYS A 12 -6.99 -16.31 -4.76
CA LYS A 12 -6.27 -17.12 -5.75
C LYS A 12 -4.89 -16.56 -6.06
N LYS A 13 -4.75 -15.23 -6.01
CA LYS A 13 -3.47 -14.54 -6.25
C LYS A 13 -2.72 -14.20 -4.97
N ASN A 14 -3.30 -14.42 -3.80
CA ASN A 14 -2.82 -13.88 -2.53
C ASN A 14 -2.56 -12.36 -2.58
N LEU A 15 -3.40 -11.61 -3.30
CA LEU A 15 -3.18 -10.20 -3.62
C LEU A 15 -4.24 -9.30 -2.99
N ILE A 16 -3.81 -8.34 -2.20
CA ILE A 16 -4.65 -7.20 -1.77
C ILE A 16 -4.44 -6.07 -2.77
N THR A 17 -5.51 -5.53 -3.33
CA THR A 17 -5.46 -4.30 -4.14
C THR A 17 -6.25 -3.22 -3.46
N THR A 18 -5.61 -2.09 -3.19
CA THR A 18 -6.27 -0.91 -2.61
C THR A 18 -6.12 0.29 -3.54
N ARG A 19 -7.20 1.05 -3.69
CA ARG A 19 -7.33 2.14 -4.66
C ARG A 19 -7.90 3.38 -3.97
N LEU A 20 -7.25 4.51 -4.20
CA LEU A 20 -7.74 5.82 -3.78
C LEU A 20 -7.39 6.86 -4.86
N SER A 21 -8.41 7.45 -5.49
CA SER A 21 -8.20 8.43 -6.57
C SER A 21 -9.31 9.46 -6.72
N GLY A 22 -9.00 10.58 -7.38
CA GLY A 22 -9.87 11.74 -7.50
C GLY A 22 -9.63 12.76 -6.38
N LEU A 23 -10.55 13.73 -6.26
CA LEU A 23 -10.51 14.74 -5.20
C LEU A 23 -11.03 14.15 -3.88
N ILE A 24 -10.11 13.79 -2.97
CA ILE A 24 -10.40 13.01 -1.75
C ILE A 24 -10.46 13.89 -0.50
N THR A 25 -11.58 13.81 0.21
CA THR A 25 -11.83 14.48 1.50
C THR A 25 -11.33 13.66 2.70
N GLU A 26 -11.28 14.24 3.90
CA GLU A 26 -10.92 13.49 5.11
C GLU A 26 -11.89 12.34 5.40
N THR A 27 -13.19 12.53 5.13
CA THR A 27 -14.21 11.48 5.30
C THR A 27 -13.91 10.29 4.41
N GLU A 28 -13.50 10.51 3.17
CA GLU A 28 -13.17 9.45 2.21
C GLU A 28 -11.85 8.75 2.58
N VAL A 29 -10.86 9.47 3.11
CA VAL A 29 -9.66 8.85 3.69
C VAL A 29 -10.02 7.93 4.86
N LYS A 30 -10.99 8.31 5.70
CA LYS A 30 -11.47 7.45 6.80
C LYS A 30 -12.20 6.22 6.30
N GLN A 31 -13.11 6.38 5.34
CA GLN A 31 -13.81 5.25 4.71
C GLN A 31 -12.84 4.27 4.08
N TRP A 32 -11.80 4.78 3.41
CA TRP A 32 -10.72 3.96 2.88
C TRP A 32 -9.99 3.15 3.93
N LYS A 33 -9.63 3.82 5.03
CA LYS A 33 -8.98 3.19 6.17
C LYS A 33 -9.84 2.07 6.76
N GLU A 34 -11.13 2.33 6.95
CA GLU A 34 -12.10 1.37 7.49
C GLU A 34 -12.23 0.15 6.57
N GLU A 35 -12.26 0.35 5.25
CA GLU A 35 -12.31 -0.75 4.28
C GLU A 35 -11.02 -1.57 4.23
N LEU A 36 -9.86 -0.91 4.35
CA LEU A 36 -8.56 -1.57 4.53
C LEU A 36 -8.59 -2.44 5.80
N GLU A 37 -8.86 -1.84 6.96
CA GLU A 37 -8.88 -2.54 8.25
C GLU A 37 -9.87 -3.70 8.26
N LYS A 38 -11.04 -3.53 7.64
CA LYS A 38 -12.03 -4.59 7.46
C LYS A 38 -11.47 -5.73 6.60
N THR A 39 -10.89 -5.43 5.43
CA THR A 39 -10.32 -6.46 4.54
C THR A 39 -9.29 -7.29 5.29
N PHE A 40 -8.39 -6.66 6.05
CA PHE A 40 -7.35 -7.35 6.81
C PHE A 40 -7.90 -8.15 8.00
N THR A 41 -9.00 -7.72 8.61
CA THR A 41 -9.68 -8.48 9.68
C THR A 41 -10.35 -9.75 9.14
N GLU A 42 -10.78 -9.73 7.88
CA GLU A 42 -11.45 -10.84 7.21
C GLU A 42 -10.47 -11.85 6.58
N LEU A 43 -9.16 -11.54 6.54
CA LEU A 43 -8.14 -12.47 6.04
C LEU A 43 -8.00 -13.70 6.95
N PRO A 44 -7.79 -14.90 6.38
CA PRO A 44 -7.44 -16.07 7.17
C PRO A 44 -6.19 -15.85 8.01
N GLN A 45 -6.15 -16.41 9.22
CA GLN A 45 -4.95 -16.40 10.05
C GLN A 45 -3.77 -17.04 9.31
N GLY A 46 -2.57 -16.47 9.46
CA GLY A 46 -1.36 -16.97 8.79
C GLY A 46 -1.26 -16.65 7.30
N THR A 47 -2.17 -15.82 6.76
CA THR A 47 -2.12 -15.40 5.35
C THR A 47 -0.80 -14.71 5.03
N LYS A 48 -0.11 -15.23 4.01
CA LYS A 48 1.00 -14.55 3.35
C LYS A 48 0.45 -13.85 2.12
N PHE A 49 0.56 -12.53 2.06
CA PHE A 49 -0.03 -11.74 0.99
C PHE A 49 0.99 -10.85 0.29
N LYS A 50 0.61 -10.37 -0.88
CA LYS A 50 1.24 -9.26 -1.58
C LYS A 50 0.22 -8.13 -1.73
N ILE A 51 0.67 -6.89 -1.87
CA ILE A 51 -0.22 -5.73 -1.92
C ILE A 51 0.09 -4.78 -3.07
N PHE A 52 -0.97 -4.33 -3.75
CA PHE A 52 -0.94 -3.21 -4.68
C PHE A 52 -1.62 -1.99 -4.06
N VAL A 53 -0.84 -0.95 -3.78
CA VAL A 53 -1.31 0.34 -3.29
C VAL A 53 -1.39 1.32 -4.46
N ASN A 54 -2.58 1.51 -5.02
CA ASN A 54 -2.80 2.34 -6.19
C ASN A 54 -3.36 3.72 -5.84
N LEU A 55 -2.47 4.71 -5.69
CA LEU A 55 -2.79 6.12 -5.44
C LEU A 55 -2.64 6.98 -6.70
N HIS A 56 -2.61 6.38 -7.90
CA HIS A 56 -2.53 7.12 -9.14
C HIS A 56 -3.78 8.02 -9.33
N GLY A 57 -3.61 9.33 -9.48
CA GLY A 57 -4.73 10.28 -9.55
C GLY A 57 -5.32 10.67 -8.19
N PHE A 58 -4.73 10.27 -7.07
CA PHE A 58 -5.08 10.79 -5.75
C PHE A 58 -4.83 12.31 -5.66
N SER A 59 -5.85 13.08 -5.32
CA SER A 59 -5.73 14.52 -5.10
C SER A 59 -6.40 14.86 -3.77
N PRO A 60 -5.65 15.19 -2.70
CA PRO A 60 -6.24 15.53 -1.42
C PRO A 60 -7.01 16.86 -1.52
N ALA A 61 -8.23 16.91 -0.99
CA ALA A 61 -9.05 18.13 -0.95
C ALA A 61 -8.55 19.15 0.10
N SER A 62 -7.69 18.73 1.02
CA SER A 62 -7.12 19.57 2.08
C SER A 62 -5.74 19.07 2.52
N MET A 63 -4.98 19.93 3.21
CA MET A 63 -3.72 19.52 3.86
C MET A 63 -3.94 18.47 4.95
N SER A 64 -5.11 18.48 5.60
CA SER A 64 -5.47 17.48 6.60
C SER A 64 -5.67 16.10 5.96
N ALA A 65 -6.42 16.03 4.86
CA ALA A 65 -6.57 14.80 4.07
C ALA A 65 -5.21 14.28 3.59
N HIS A 66 -4.34 15.19 3.12
CA HIS A 66 -2.96 14.85 2.73
C HIS A 66 -2.10 14.31 3.89
N LYS A 67 -2.29 14.79 5.12
CA LYS A 67 -1.59 14.24 6.30
C LYS A 67 -2.14 12.87 6.66
N MET A 68 -3.47 12.73 6.72
CA MET A 68 -4.12 11.50 7.16
C MET A 68 -3.76 10.27 6.31
N TYR A 69 -3.78 10.37 4.97
CA TYR A 69 -3.55 9.18 4.15
C TYR A 69 -2.11 8.65 4.23
N ARG A 70 -1.13 9.55 4.44
CA ARG A 70 0.31 9.22 4.38
C ARG A 70 0.75 8.21 5.42
N GLU A 71 0.06 8.17 6.56
CA GLU A 71 0.41 7.28 7.67
C GLU A 71 -0.29 5.92 7.56
N ILE A 72 -1.39 5.82 6.80
CA ILE A 72 -2.25 4.62 6.79
C ILE A 72 -1.48 3.39 6.32
N ILE A 73 -0.91 3.42 5.11
CA ILE A 73 -0.24 2.24 4.54
C ILE A 73 1.02 1.87 5.31
N PRO A 74 1.93 2.81 5.67
CA PRO A 74 3.05 2.52 6.56
C PRO A 74 2.68 1.82 7.87
N LEU A 75 1.69 2.36 8.60
CA LEU A 75 1.28 1.84 9.90
C LEU A 75 0.50 0.53 9.77
N LEU A 76 -0.23 0.34 8.67
CA LEU A 76 -0.92 -0.92 8.39
C LEU A 76 0.10 -2.03 8.11
N LEU A 77 1.02 -1.80 7.17
CA LEU A 77 1.99 -2.81 6.75
C LEU A 77 3.01 -3.14 7.85
N SER A 78 3.30 -2.21 8.76
CA SER A 78 4.15 -2.51 9.92
C SER A 78 3.55 -3.58 10.84
N LYS A 79 2.22 -3.76 10.83
CA LYS A 79 1.54 -4.81 11.60
C LYS A 79 1.72 -6.21 11.00
N TYR A 80 2.17 -6.28 9.75
CA TYR A 80 2.33 -7.51 8.95
C TYR A 80 3.76 -7.68 8.45
N ASN A 81 4.70 -7.35 9.33
CA ASN A 81 6.14 -7.52 9.18
C ASN A 81 6.74 -6.82 7.95
N TRP A 82 6.16 -5.69 7.54
CA TRP A 82 6.62 -4.94 6.38
C TRP A 82 6.91 -3.48 6.68
N ARG A 83 8.15 -3.07 6.38
CA ARG A 83 8.58 -1.68 6.38
C ARG A 83 8.70 -1.19 4.95
N ILE A 84 7.95 -0.13 4.63
CA ILE A 84 8.03 0.51 3.30
C ILE A 84 9.35 1.27 3.18
N GLY A 85 10.06 1.08 2.07
CA GLY A 85 11.40 1.64 1.90
C GLY A 85 11.50 3.17 2.00
N TYR A 86 10.53 3.94 1.51
CA TYR A 86 10.59 5.42 1.61
C TYR A 86 10.59 5.95 3.04
N LEU A 87 10.24 5.12 4.04
CA LEU A 87 10.26 5.53 5.45
C LEU A 87 11.67 5.85 5.95
N ASP A 88 12.70 5.39 5.25
CA ASP A 88 14.10 5.67 5.59
C ASP A 88 14.49 7.14 5.34
N LEU A 89 13.63 7.92 4.68
CA LEU A 89 13.76 9.38 4.57
C LEU A 89 13.34 10.14 5.84
N PHE A 90 12.62 9.48 6.76
CA PHE A 90 11.97 10.14 7.90
C PHE A 90 12.56 9.62 9.21
N ASP A 91 13.26 10.49 9.94
CA ASP A 91 13.86 10.15 11.22
C ASP A 91 12.81 9.68 12.23
N GLU A 92 11.59 10.24 12.18
CA GLU A 92 10.50 9.86 13.06
C GLU A 92 10.04 8.40 12.84
N ALA A 93 10.34 7.81 11.69
CA ALA A 93 9.97 6.45 11.36
C ALA A 93 11.01 5.40 11.78
N LYS A 94 12.16 5.80 12.35
CA LYS A 94 13.24 4.87 12.73
C LYS A 94 12.81 3.81 13.74
N ASP A 95 11.97 4.19 14.68
CA ASP A 95 11.50 3.31 15.76
C ASP A 95 10.17 2.60 15.42
N LEU A 96 9.73 2.62 14.15
CA LEU A 96 8.53 1.93 13.73
C LEU A 96 8.68 0.42 13.97
N LYS A 97 7.91 -0.10 14.92
CA LYS A 97 7.91 -1.51 15.29
C LYS A 97 7.20 -2.34 14.23
N LEU A 98 7.86 -3.41 13.81
CA LEU A 98 7.27 -4.44 12.97
C LEU A 98 6.71 -5.55 13.86
N THR A 99 5.49 -5.99 13.55
CA THR A 99 4.83 -7.13 14.19
C THR A 99 4.27 -8.07 13.14
N SER A 100 3.87 -9.28 13.52
CA SER A 100 3.16 -10.23 12.62
C SER A 100 1.80 -10.56 13.22
N GLU A 101 0.85 -9.64 13.08
CA GLU A 101 -0.50 -9.78 13.62
C GLU A 101 -1.19 -11.02 13.02
N ASN A 102 -1.71 -11.89 13.90
CA ASN A 102 -2.33 -13.16 13.51
C ASN A 102 -1.44 -14.06 12.62
N GLY A 103 -0.11 -13.92 12.73
CA GLY A 103 0.84 -14.66 11.89
C GLY A 103 0.80 -14.29 10.41
N MET A 104 0.10 -13.21 10.04
CA MET A 104 0.03 -12.72 8.67
C MET A 104 1.29 -11.92 8.32
N GLU A 105 1.70 -12.02 7.06
CA GLU A 105 2.93 -11.39 6.56
C GLU A 105 2.73 -10.83 5.15
N CYS A 106 3.17 -9.59 4.94
CA CYS A 106 3.33 -9.03 3.60
C CYS A 106 4.67 -9.48 3.02
N LEU A 107 4.67 -10.02 1.81
CA LEU A 107 5.86 -10.53 1.13
C LEU A 107 6.31 -9.70 -0.06
N ALA A 108 5.40 -8.90 -0.63
CA ALA A 108 5.70 -7.96 -1.69
C ALA A 108 4.72 -6.80 -1.69
N ALA A 109 5.20 -5.61 -2.06
CA ALA A 109 4.37 -4.42 -2.18
C ALA A 109 4.73 -3.64 -3.44
N VAL A 110 3.73 -3.16 -4.17
CA VAL A 110 3.93 -2.14 -5.19
C VAL A 110 3.09 -0.91 -4.88
N HIS A 111 3.73 0.25 -4.95
CA HIS A 111 3.11 1.54 -4.65
C HIS A 111 3.03 2.35 -5.94
N CYS A 112 1.83 2.69 -6.38
CA CYS A 112 1.62 3.50 -7.57
C CYS A 112 1.13 4.90 -7.21
N HIS A 113 1.74 5.93 -7.81
CA HIS A 113 1.40 7.33 -7.56
C HIS A 113 1.62 8.18 -8.82
N HIS A 114 0.76 9.17 -9.07
CA HIS A 114 0.78 9.98 -10.31
C HIS A 114 1.94 10.98 -10.41
N ASP A 115 2.50 11.42 -9.28
CA ASP A 115 3.72 12.24 -9.25
C ASP A 115 4.95 11.40 -9.66
N SER A 116 5.19 11.36 -10.97
CA SER A 116 6.29 10.65 -11.62
C SER A 116 7.65 11.01 -11.07
N TYR A 117 7.90 12.29 -10.76
CA TYR A 117 9.20 12.71 -10.26
C TYR A 117 9.46 12.09 -8.88
N LYS A 118 8.50 12.26 -7.95
CA LYS A 118 8.62 11.75 -6.58
C LYS A 118 8.71 10.22 -6.55
N ILE A 119 7.82 9.52 -7.24
CA ILE A 119 7.72 8.06 -7.14
C ILE A 119 8.91 7.35 -7.78
N ASN A 120 9.44 7.89 -8.90
CA ASN A 120 10.65 7.34 -9.52
C ASN A 120 11.92 7.61 -8.68
N GLU A 121 11.96 8.70 -7.91
CA GLU A 121 13.04 8.89 -6.92
C GLU A 121 12.95 7.88 -5.77
N TYR A 122 11.74 7.47 -5.37
CA TYR A 122 11.58 6.37 -4.41
C TYR A 122 12.03 5.04 -5.00
N GLU A 123 11.68 4.74 -6.24
CA GLU A 123 12.13 3.53 -6.93
C GLU A 123 13.66 3.43 -6.97
N LYS A 124 14.35 4.49 -7.38
CA LYS A 124 15.81 4.49 -7.47
C LYS A 124 16.50 4.27 -6.12
N LYS A 125 15.90 4.77 -5.04
CA LYS A 125 16.51 4.75 -3.70
C LYS A 125 16.13 3.53 -2.88
N PHE A 126 14.92 3.02 -3.07
CA PHE A 126 14.28 2.05 -2.18
C PHE A 126 13.67 0.85 -2.90
N GLY A 127 13.62 0.86 -4.23
CA GLY A 127 13.18 -0.27 -5.02
C GLY A 127 14.07 -1.50 -4.77
N LYS A 128 13.43 -2.66 -4.64
CA LYS A 128 14.06 -3.96 -4.39
C LYS A 128 13.21 -5.06 -5.01
N ASP A 129 13.72 -6.28 -5.06
CA ASP A 129 13.04 -7.42 -5.69
C ASP A 129 11.61 -7.66 -5.19
N SER A 130 11.29 -7.28 -3.95
CA SER A 130 9.97 -7.41 -3.34
C SER A 130 9.20 -6.09 -3.17
N GLU A 131 9.78 -4.93 -3.52
CA GLU A 131 9.11 -3.63 -3.38
C GLU A 131 9.43 -2.69 -4.53
N HIS A 132 8.38 -2.16 -5.15
CA HIS A 132 8.53 -1.19 -6.24
C HIS A 132 7.64 0.04 -6.07
N PHE A 133 8.07 1.14 -6.68
CA PHE A 133 7.43 2.45 -6.67
C PHE A 133 7.30 2.96 -8.11
N TRP A 134 6.10 2.96 -8.70
CA TRP A 134 5.94 3.38 -10.10
C TRP A 134 4.80 4.38 -10.30
N ASP A 135 4.83 5.07 -11.43
CA ASP A 135 3.77 5.97 -11.88
C ASP A 135 2.81 5.33 -12.88
N ASP A 136 3.04 4.07 -13.24
CA ASP A 136 2.24 3.32 -14.20
C ASP A 136 1.41 2.23 -13.49
N PRO A 137 0.07 2.39 -13.41
CA PRO A 137 -0.80 1.41 -12.78
C PRO A 137 -0.81 0.04 -13.47
N GLU A 138 -0.67 0.00 -14.80
CA GLU A 138 -0.70 -1.25 -15.57
C GLU A 138 0.59 -2.04 -15.31
N LYS A 139 1.74 -1.35 -15.33
CA LYS A 139 3.03 -1.94 -14.96
C LYS A 139 3.01 -2.46 -13.52
N SER A 140 2.49 -1.67 -12.58
CA SER A 140 2.35 -2.09 -11.17
C SER A 140 1.50 -3.34 -11.02
N ALA A 141 0.34 -3.37 -11.65
CA ALA A 141 -0.57 -4.50 -11.62
C ALA A 141 0.07 -5.76 -12.23
N ALA A 142 0.66 -5.64 -13.42
CA ALA A 142 1.28 -6.77 -14.10
C ALA A 142 2.41 -7.40 -13.26
N TRP A 143 3.28 -6.57 -12.67
CA TRP A 143 4.37 -7.06 -11.84
C TRP A 143 3.86 -7.77 -10.58
N ILE A 144 3.02 -7.10 -9.78
CA ILE A 144 2.58 -7.65 -8.51
C ILE A 144 1.75 -8.91 -8.74
N GLU A 145 0.94 -8.98 -9.79
CA GLU A 145 0.20 -10.20 -10.13
C GLU A 145 1.13 -11.36 -10.52
N SER A 146 2.22 -11.07 -11.23
CA SER A 146 3.24 -12.08 -11.61
C SER A 146 4.14 -12.52 -10.45
N TYR A 147 4.22 -11.73 -9.37
CA TYR A 147 5.08 -12.03 -8.22
C TYR A 147 4.62 -13.33 -7.53
N SER A 148 5.50 -14.34 -7.51
CA SER A 148 5.21 -15.62 -6.91
C SER A 148 5.50 -15.60 -5.41
N ILE A 149 4.51 -15.93 -4.60
CA ILE A 149 4.72 -16.26 -3.20
C ILE A 149 5.10 -17.74 -3.16
N SER A 150 6.38 -18.04 -2.95
CA SER A 150 6.80 -19.42 -2.70
C SER A 150 6.13 -19.90 -1.42
N ALA A 151 5.27 -20.90 -1.52
CA ALA A 151 4.82 -21.66 -0.36
C ALA A 151 6.05 -22.39 0.20
N ASN A 152 6.50 -22.01 1.38
CA ASN A 152 7.39 -22.86 2.17
C ASN A 152 6.63 -24.12 2.60
#